data_AF-A0A0P9DPI1-F1
#
_entry.id   AF-A0A0P9DPI1-F1
#
_cell.length_a   1.000
_cell.length_b   1.000
_cell.length_c   1.000
_cell.angle_alpha   90.00
_cell.angle_beta   90.00
_cell.angle_gamma   90.00
#
_symmetry.space_group_name_H-M   'P 1'
#
loop_
_entity.id
_entity.type
_entity.pdbx_description
1 polymer ?
#
loop_
_entity_poly.entity_id
_entity_poly.type
_entity_poly.pdbx_seq_one_letter_code
_entity_poly.pdbx_strand_id
1 'polypeptide(L)'
;MNLADMLSYADIHQLSRIAGTYNCECNGHSKNELIQSILSTVGRRDIFDRQIGALSTQDIRFLNSLLFDQRGSFSLEELVARVQQSRFEKEETDAAWNPRDTITRFKQLGWLFNGHSQQTKYLFQVPADLKRRFVTSLTKRFEQQMDAAEEPPVYRDEQKLILDDIANFLLFLRDQEVMLTSDNAMYKRSLQQVLDRLAVREEPVGKTAWRFGYGRMFREYPNRFSFIYDYCYYNDLVTEHHQVLALTEQGLTRVNEGGKEDPVQVYRFWLRLYKGPIPHLQSIAQWLNRLCKGWVTFDSVKRALVPLIRPFYYDTPDSILEQRVVQMMMHLGLLRIGEEERGGRVIQVTKLGSSIIEGTYVPDEEKIVLPFDNR
;
A
#
# COMPACT_ATOMS: atom_id res chain seq x y z
N MET A 1 19.69 11.74 5.05
CA MET A 1 20.99 12.00 4.41
C MET A 1 20.84 11.85 2.91
N ASN A 2 21.46 12.77 2.16
CA ASN A 2 21.50 12.74 0.69
C ASN A 2 22.68 11.90 0.19
N LEU A 3 22.78 11.69 -1.12
CA LEU A 3 23.83 10.87 -1.72
C LEU A 3 25.22 11.41 -1.40
N ALA A 4 25.41 12.73 -1.48
CA ALA A 4 26.69 13.38 -1.16
C ALA A 4 27.15 13.06 0.28
N ASP A 5 26.22 13.13 1.25
CA ASP A 5 26.51 12.78 2.64
C ASP A 5 26.94 11.31 2.73
N MET A 6 26.17 10.39 2.13
CA MET A 6 26.47 8.95 2.18
C MET A 6 27.82 8.60 1.55
N LEU A 7 28.16 9.22 0.42
CA LEU A 7 29.46 9.05 -0.23
C LEU A 7 30.62 9.54 0.64
N SER A 8 30.42 10.60 1.43
CA SER A 8 31.45 11.09 2.37
C SER A 8 31.79 10.07 3.47
N TYR A 9 30.83 9.25 3.90
CA TYR A 9 31.02 8.21 4.90
C TYR A 9 31.44 6.85 4.32
N ALA A 10 31.22 6.63 3.03
CA ALA A 10 31.62 5.40 2.36
C ALA A 10 33.15 5.21 2.36
N ASP A 11 33.60 3.95 2.47
CA ASP A 11 35.01 3.61 2.31
C ASP A 11 35.45 3.72 0.84
N ILE A 12 36.77 3.82 0.63
CA ILE A 12 37.33 4.00 -0.72
C ILE A 12 37.03 2.81 -1.63
N HIS A 13 36.92 1.59 -1.11
CA HIS A 13 36.60 0.40 -1.93
C HIS A 13 35.15 0.39 -2.40
N GLN A 14 34.22 0.89 -1.60
CA GLN A 14 32.84 1.09 -2.00
C GLN A 14 32.76 2.18 -3.07
N LEU A 15 33.47 3.29 -2.89
CA LEU A 15 33.50 4.39 -3.86
C LEU A 15 34.12 3.93 -5.20
N SER A 16 35.25 3.22 -5.19
CA SER A 16 35.86 2.70 -6.41
C SER A 16 34.95 1.70 -7.14
N ARG A 17 34.17 0.88 -6.40
CA ARG A 17 33.16 0.00 -7.01
C ARG A 17 32.05 0.79 -7.70
N ILE A 18 31.51 1.81 -7.04
CA ILE A 18 30.48 2.67 -7.63
C ILE A 18 31.02 3.39 -8.86
N ALA A 19 32.19 4.02 -8.75
CA ALA A 19 32.85 4.70 -9.86
C ALA A 19 33.09 3.75 -11.05
N GLY A 20 33.55 2.52 -10.79
CA GLY A 20 33.72 1.49 -11.81
C GLY A 20 32.41 1.09 -12.48
N THR A 21 31.31 0.93 -11.73
CA THR A 21 29.99 0.61 -12.29
C THR A 21 29.48 1.68 -13.26
N TYR A 22 29.78 2.95 -13.02
CA TYR A 22 29.41 4.06 -13.90
C TYR A 22 30.49 4.41 -14.94
N ASN A 23 31.62 3.68 -14.97
CA ASN A 23 32.79 4.00 -15.79
C ASN A 23 33.25 5.47 -15.65
N CYS A 24 33.32 5.94 -14.40
CA CYS A 24 33.80 7.28 -14.07
C CYS A 24 35.27 7.46 -14.45
N GLU A 25 35.61 8.59 -15.10
CA GLU A 25 36.99 8.99 -15.35
C GLU A 25 37.57 9.68 -14.11
N CYS A 26 38.26 8.93 -13.25
CA CYS A 26 38.85 9.45 -12.02
C CYS A 26 40.04 8.63 -11.52
N ASN A 27 40.93 9.25 -10.75
CA ASN A 27 41.97 8.54 -10.01
C ASN A 27 41.38 7.76 -8.82
N GLY A 28 41.45 6.43 -8.89
CA GLY A 28 40.93 5.52 -7.87
C GLY A 28 41.59 5.58 -6.48
N HIS A 29 42.64 6.39 -6.31
CA HIS A 29 43.34 6.57 -5.04
C HIS A 29 42.88 7.81 -4.24
N SER A 30 42.15 8.74 -4.86
CA SER A 30 41.66 9.95 -4.20
C SER A 30 40.17 9.82 -3.87
N LYS A 31 39.85 9.74 -2.57
CA LYS A 31 38.46 9.67 -2.09
C LYS A 31 37.62 10.86 -2.58
N ASN A 32 38.18 12.07 -2.53
CA ASN A 32 37.47 13.27 -2.96
C ASN A 32 37.20 13.26 -4.46
N GLU A 33 38.16 12.83 -5.27
CA GLU A 33 38.02 12.74 -6.73
C GLU A 33 36.97 11.69 -7.13
N LEU A 34 36.97 10.53 -6.45
CA LEU A 34 35.93 9.51 -6.61
C LEU A 34 34.54 10.06 -6.28
N ILE A 35 34.38 10.75 -5.15
CA ILE A 35 33.08 11.32 -4.76
C ILE A 35 32.60 12.34 -5.79
N GLN A 36 33.47 13.26 -6.23
CA GLN A 36 33.11 14.27 -7.22
C GLN A 36 32.72 13.64 -8.56
N SER A 37 33.48 12.65 -9.03
CA SER A 37 33.19 11.96 -10.28
C SER A 37 31.89 11.14 -10.22
N ILE A 38 31.61 10.50 -9.09
CA ILE A 38 30.34 9.78 -8.87
C ILE A 38 29.18 10.77 -8.86
N LEU A 39 29.28 11.88 -8.11
CA LEU A 39 28.22 12.87 -8.02
C LEU A 39 27.93 13.53 -9.37
N SER A 40 28.97 13.87 -10.14
CA SER A 40 28.80 14.46 -11.47
C SER A 40 28.15 13.47 -12.45
N THR A 41 28.53 12.19 -12.39
CA THR A 41 28.02 11.16 -13.31
C THR A 41 26.61 10.69 -12.92
N VAL A 42 26.39 10.29 -11.66
CA VAL A 42 25.07 9.85 -11.17
C VAL A 42 24.07 11.00 -11.11
N GLY A 43 24.54 12.23 -10.94
CA GLY A 43 23.72 13.45 -10.99
C GLY A 43 23.08 13.68 -12.36
N ARG A 44 23.69 13.19 -13.45
CA ARG A 44 23.17 13.34 -14.80
C ARG A 44 21.87 12.58 -15.01
N ARG A 45 20.88 13.28 -15.56
CA ARG A 45 19.53 12.76 -15.79
C ARG A 45 19.51 11.62 -16.80
N ASP A 46 20.23 11.74 -17.91
CA ASP A 46 20.31 10.74 -18.97
C ASP A 46 20.90 9.40 -18.48
N ILE A 47 21.93 9.48 -17.63
CA ILE A 47 22.55 8.29 -17.04
C ILE A 47 21.59 7.62 -16.06
N PHE A 48 20.97 8.41 -15.17
CA PHE A 48 20.01 7.88 -14.20
C PHE A 48 18.79 7.24 -14.87
N ASP A 49 18.16 7.95 -15.81
CA ASP A 49 16.98 7.45 -16.55
C ASP A 49 17.32 6.16 -17.33
N ARG A 50 18.54 6.05 -17.89
CA ARG A 50 19.03 4.81 -18.53
C ARG A 50 19.12 3.65 -17.53
N GLN A 51 19.66 3.88 -16.33
CA GLN A 51 19.73 2.85 -15.30
C GLN A 51 18.34 2.39 -14.84
N ILE A 52 17.38 3.32 -14.69
CA ILE A 52 15.98 2.98 -14.38
C ILE A 52 15.32 2.21 -15.52
N GLY A 53 15.60 2.57 -16.77
CA GLY A 53 15.09 1.87 -17.95
C GLY A 53 15.60 0.43 -18.05
N ALA A 54 16.82 0.17 -17.58
CA ALA A 54 17.43 -1.14 -17.57
C ALA A 54 16.97 -2.05 -16.41
N LEU A 55 16.18 -1.54 -15.45
CA LEU A 55 15.69 -2.34 -14.33
C LEU A 55 14.68 -3.39 -14.80
N SER A 56 14.89 -4.63 -14.34
CA SER A 56 13.91 -5.71 -14.47
C SER A 56 12.65 -5.41 -13.67
N THR A 57 11.54 -6.09 -13.96
CA THR A 57 10.31 -5.96 -13.17
C THR A 57 10.53 -6.32 -11.70
N GLN A 58 11.38 -7.32 -11.41
CA GLN A 58 11.74 -7.70 -10.04
C GLN A 58 12.48 -6.58 -9.30
N ASP A 59 13.34 -5.85 -10.01
CA ASP A 59 14.05 -4.69 -9.45
C ASP A 59 13.11 -3.54 -9.15
N ILE A 60 12.16 -3.27 -10.04
CA ILE A 60 11.14 -2.24 -9.83
C ILE A 60 10.28 -2.59 -8.61
N ARG A 61 9.89 -3.87 -8.44
CA ARG A 61 9.16 -4.35 -7.26
C ARG A 61 9.97 -4.22 -5.98
N PHE A 62 11.26 -4.60 -6.00
CA PHE A 62 12.13 -4.43 -4.85
C PHE A 62 12.29 -2.95 -4.50
N LEU A 63 12.54 -2.10 -5.49
CA LEU A 63 12.63 -0.66 -5.30
C LEU A 63 11.32 -0.09 -4.74
N ASN A 64 10.16 -0.52 -5.27
CA ASN A 64 8.83 -0.13 -4.79
C ASN A 64 8.63 -0.42 -3.28
N SER A 65 9.22 -1.50 -2.76
CA SER A 65 9.19 -1.78 -1.32
C SER A 65 9.92 -0.71 -0.49
N LEU A 66 10.96 -0.07 -1.04
CA LEU A 66 11.85 0.84 -0.33
C LEU A 66 11.43 2.32 -0.45
N LEU A 67 10.80 2.72 -1.56
CA LEU A 67 10.61 4.13 -1.91
C LEU A 67 9.68 4.88 -0.97
N PHE A 68 8.61 4.24 -0.50
CA PHE A 68 7.59 4.86 0.35
C PHE A 68 7.72 4.48 1.83
N ASP A 69 8.79 3.78 2.20
CA ASP A 69 9.10 3.49 3.61
C ASP A 69 9.78 4.70 4.27
N GLN A 70 9.13 5.22 5.32
CA GLN A 70 9.56 6.42 6.04
C GLN A 70 10.68 6.14 7.06
N ARG A 71 10.89 4.89 7.50
CA ARG A 71 11.95 4.55 8.48
C ARG A 71 13.33 4.86 7.92
N GLY A 72 13.51 4.71 6.60
CA GLY A 72 14.72 5.11 5.89
C GLY A 72 15.95 4.22 6.13
N SER A 73 15.86 3.24 7.03
CA SER A 73 16.91 2.26 7.34
C SER A 73 16.34 0.86 7.43
N PHE A 74 17.10 -0.14 6.99
CA PHE A 74 16.69 -1.54 6.90
C PHE A 74 17.79 -2.49 7.42
N SER A 75 17.43 -3.58 8.08
CA SER A 75 18.39 -4.66 8.34
C SER A 75 18.68 -5.48 7.08
N LEU A 76 19.71 -6.34 7.11
CA LEU A 76 19.98 -7.26 6.00
C LEU A 76 18.82 -8.26 5.81
N GLU A 77 18.26 -8.75 6.91
CA GLU A 77 17.15 -9.71 6.94
C GLU A 77 15.89 -9.09 6.31
N GLU A 78 15.58 -7.84 6.65
CA GLU A 78 14.47 -7.10 6.03
C GLU A 78 14.67 -6.93 4.52
N LEU A 79 15.88 -6.57 4.08
CA LEU A 79 16.18 -6.44 2.65
C LEU A 79 16.09 -7.79 1.93
N VAL A 80 16.60 -8.87 2.53
CA VAL A 80 16.50 -10.22 1.97
C VAL A 80 15.03 -10.62 1.84
N ALA A 81 14.22 -10.39 2.87
CA ALA A 81 12.78 -10.66 2.82
C ALA A 81 12.08 -9.86 1.71
N ARG A 82 12.41 -8.57 1.54
CA ARG A 82 11.84 -7.71 0.48
C ARG A 82 12.27 -8.15 -0.92
N VAL A 83 13.52 -8.56 -1.11
CA VAL A 83 13.99 -9.13 -2.39
C VAL A 83 13.29 -10.47 -2.68
N GLN A 84 13.07 -11.30 -1.68
CA GLN A 84 12.29 -12.54 -1.86
C GLN A 84 10.82 -12.25 -2.20
N GLN A 85 10.22 -11.23 -1.60
CA GLN A 85 8.84 -10.83 -1.88
C GLN A 85 8.66 -10.19 -3.27
N SER A 86 9.71 -9.57 -3.84
CA SER A 86 9.65 -8.98 -5.18
C SER A 86 9.62 -10.04 -6.30
N ARG A 87 9.93 -11.29 -5.96
CA ARG A 87 9.83 -12.45 -6.85
C ARG A 87 8.47 -13.12 -6.69
N PHE A 88 7.59 -12.93 -7.66
CA PHE A 88 6.21 -13.45 -7.60
C PHE A 88 6.12 -14.94 -7.99
N GLU A 89 6.94 -15.36 -8.94
CA GLU A 89 7.05 -16.74 -9.37
C GLU A 89 8.31 -17.34 -8.74
N LYS A 90 8.12 -18.35 -7.89
CA LYS A 90 9.19 -19.29 -7.58
C LYS A 90 9.38 -20.14 -8.83
N GLU A 91 10.07 -19.63 -9.84
CA GLU A 91 10.63 -20.54 -10.86
C GLU A 91 11.50 -21.53 -10.08
N GLU A 92 11.09 -22.80 -10.06
CA GLU A 92 11.76 -23.90 -9.35
C GLU A 92 13.20 -24.16 -9.85
N THR A 93 13.69 -23.35 -10.80
CA THR A 93 14.82 -23.68 -11.65
C THR A 93 16.07 -22.82 -11.45
N ASP A 94 16.07 -21.83 -10.57
CA ASP A 94 17.28 -21.00 -10.34
C ASP A 94 17.90 -21.25 -8.97
N ALA A 95 18.47 -22.43 -8.80
CA ALA A 95 19.22 -22.82 -7.59
C ALA A 95 20.45 -21.91 -7.33
N ALA A 96 20.87 -21.13 -8.32
CA ALA A 96 21.96 -20.16 -8.22
C ALA A 96 21.49 -18.78 -7.73
N TRP A 97 20.19 -18.51 -7.67
CA TRP A 97 19.68 -17.18 -7.32
C TRP A 97 19.82 -16.88 -5.83
N ASN A 98 20.60 -15.84 -5.50
CA ASN A 98 20.79 -15.37 -4.14
C ASN A 98 20.24 -13.95 -3.94
N PRO A 99 19.29 -13.71 -3.01
CA PRO A 99 18.77 -12.38 -2.70
C PRO A 99 19.86 -11.34 -2.38
N ARG A 100 21.00 -11.79 -1.83
CA ARG A 100 22.14 -10.92 -1.49
C ARG A 100 22.82 -10.34 -2.73
N ASP A 101 22.67 -10.95 -3.90
CA ASP A 101 23.26 -10.45 -5.14
C ASP A 101 22.54 -9.20 -5.62
N THR A 102 21.20 -9.16 -5.49
CA THR A 102 20.40 -7.95 -5.75
C THR A 102 20.81 -6.81 -4.81
N ILE A 103 20.97 -7.10 -3.51
CA ILE A 103 21.43 -6.11 -2.52
C ILE A 103 22.83 -5.61 -2.89
N THR A 104 23.75 -6.52 -3.24
CA THR A 104 25.12 -6.18 -3.64
C THR A 104 25.14 -5.32 -4.90
N ARG A 105 24.31 -5.63 -5.90
CA ARG A 105 24.16 -4.81 -7.11
C ARG A 105 23.63 -3.41 -6.79
N PHE A 106 22.62 -3.28 -5.92
CA PHE A 106 22.13 -1.97 -5.49
C PHE A 106 23.18 -1.15 -4.73
N LYS A 107 24.07 -1.81 -3.97
CA LYS A 107 25.24 -1.14 -3.36
C LYS A 107 26.26 -0.70 -4.39
N GLN A 108 26.56 -1.53 -5.39
CA GLN A 108 27.47 -1.20 -6.49
C GLN A 108 26.95 -0.03 -7.33
N LEU A 109 25.63 0.06 -7.53
CA LEU A 109 25.01 1.21 -8.17
C LEU A 109 25.03 2.49 -7.31
N GLY A 110 25.47 2.42 -6.05
CA GLY A 110 25.43 3.54 -5.14
C GLY A 110 23.99 3.95 -4.77
N TRP A 111 23.06 3.01 -4.75
CA TRP A 111 21.66 3.24 -4.39
C TRP A 111 21.35 2.82 -2.95
N LEU A 112 22.20 1.98 -2.38
CA LEU A 112 22.10 1.48 -1.02
C LEU A 112 23.45 1.62 -0.31
N PHE A 113 23.44 2.14 0.91
CA PHE A 113 24.62 2.37 1.73
C PHE A 113 24.46 1.75 3.11
N ASN A 114 25.56 1.37 3.74
CA ASN A 114 25.52 1.03 5.16
C ASN A 114 25.39 2.32 5.98
N GLY A 115 24.83 2.23 7.19
CA GLY A 115 24.85 3.34 8.14
C GLY A 115 26.28 3.70 8.58
N HIS A 116 26.45 4.94 9.03
CA HIS A 116 27.77 5.53 9.31
C HIS A 116 28.16 5.47 10.80
N SER A 117 27.20 5.28 11.71
CA SER A 117 27.45 5.24 13.16
C SER A 117 27.65 3.80 13.66
N GLN A 118 28.28 3.63 14.83
CA GLN A 118 28.47 2.30 15.44
C GLN A 118 27.14 1.55 15.66
N GLN A 119 26.05 2.29 15.91
CA GLN A 119 24.71 1.75 16.09
C GLN A 119 24.01 1.42 14.76
N THR A 120 24.40 2.06 13.66
CA THR A 120 23.73 1.94 12.35
C THR A 120 24.56 1.21 11.29
N LYS A 121 25.80 0.82 11.58
CA LYS A 121 26.73 0.19 10.61
C LYS A 121 26.22 -1.10 9.95
N TYR A 122 25.28 -1.79 10.61
CA TYR A 122 24.63 -3.00 10.10
C TYR A 122 23.30 -2.73 9.38
N LEU A 123 22.82 -1.48 9.43
CA LEU A 123 21.63 -1.05 8.73
C LEU A 123 22.00 -0.50 7.35
N PHE A 124 21.05 -0.64 6.43
CA PHE A 124 21.15 -0.17 5.06
C PHE A 124 20.20 0.99 4.83
N GLN A 125 20.62 1.98 4.07
CA GLN A 125 19.86 3.20 3.81
C GLN A 125 19.91 3.55 2.33
N VAL A 126 18.79 4.04 1.81
CA VAL A 126 18.70 4.63 0.47
C VAL A 126 18.78 6.15 0.62
N PRO A 127 19.67 6.85 -0.09
CA PRO A 127 19.77 8.31 0.00
C PRO A 127 18.45 9.00 -0.31
N ALA A 128 18.11 10.04 0.47
CA ALA A 128 16.79 10.67 0.42
C ALA A 128 16.51 11.41 -0.90
N ASP A 129 17.53 12.04 -1.47
CA ASP A 129 17.52 12.64 -2.80
C ASP A 129 17.39 11.60 -3.91
N LEU A 130 18.07 10.45 -3.79
CA LEU A 130 17.89 9.34 -4.72
C LEU A 130 16.48 8.75 -4.65
N LYS A 131 15.90 8.53 -3.45
CA LYS A 131 14.50 8.10 -3.30
C LYS A 131 13.56 9.02 -4.09
N ARG A 132 13.71 10.35 -3.95
CA ARG A 132 12.92 11.33 -4.70
C ARG A 132 13.12 11.23 -6.22
N ARG A 133 14.36 11.04 -6.67
CA ARG A 133 14.68 10.86 -8.10
C ARG A 133 14.11 9.56 -8.66
N PHE A 134 14.17 8.45 -7.93
CA PHE A 134 13.54 7.18 -8.30
C PHE A 134 12.03 7.36 -8.45
N VAL A 135 11.36 7.93 -7.44
CA VAL A 135 9.92 8.20 -7.50
C VAL A 135 9.57 9.05 -8.72
N THR A 136 10.32 10.13 -8.97
CA THR A 136 10.08 11.01 -10.13
C THR A 136 10.25 10.27 -11.46
N SER A 137 11.29 9.45 -11.60
CA SER A 137 11.61 8.77 -12.86
C SER A 137 10.65 7.62 -13.13
N LEU A 138 10.27 6.86 -12.10
CA LEU A 138 9.25 5.82 -12.21
C LEU A 138 7.86 6.41 -12.45
N THR A 139 7.53 7.56 -11.84
CA THR A 139 6.27 8.27 -12.13
C THR A 139 6.16 8.54 -13.63
N LYS A 140 7.20 9.14 -14.24
CA LYS A 140 7.23 9.39 -15.69
C LYS A 140 7.10 8.13 -16.52
N ARG A 141 7.76 7.04 -16.11
CA ARG A 141 7.67 5.74 -16.80
C ARG A 141 6.26 5.16 -16.74
N PHE A 142 5.58 5.27 -15.60
CA PHE A 142 4.20 4.80 -15.47
C PHE A 142 3.22 5.72 -16.21
N GLU A 143 3.42 7.05 -16.15
CA GLU A 143 2.63 8.04 -16.92
C GLU A 143 2.68 7.78 -18.43
N GLN A 144 3.79 7.27 -18.97
CA GLN A 144 3.87 6.86 -20.39
C GLN A 144 2.92 5.72 -20.77
N GLN A 145 2.41 4.97 -19.80
CA GLN A 145 1.44 3.88 -19.99
C GLN A 145 0.00 4.32 -19.71
N MET A 146 -0.17 5.53 -19.19
CA MET A 146 -1.44 6.11 -18.76
C MET A 146 -2.18 6.74 -19.93
N ASP A 147 -3.47 6.45 -20.02
CA ASP A 147 -4.37 7.14 -20.94
C ASP A 147 -5.19 8.14 -20.13
N ALA A 148 -4.99 9.43 -20.42
CA ALA A 148 -5.81 10.49 -19.85
C ALA A 148 -7.24 10.38 -20.40
N ALA A 149 -8.21 10.61 -19.53
CA ALA A 149 -9.63 10.63 -19.88
C ALA A 149 -10.22 12.01 -19.54
N GLU A 150 -11.34 12.33 -20.18
CA GLU A 150 -12.14 13.50 -19.79
C GLU A 150 -12.92 13.21 -18.51
N GLU A 151 -13.48 14.26 -17.91
CA GLU A 151 -14.40 14.08 -16.79
C GLU A 151 -15.67 13.37 -17.28
N PRO A 152 -16.02 12.20 -16.72
CA PRO A 152 -17.18 11.45 -17.14
C PRO A 152 -18.47 12.20 -16.73
N PRO A 153 -19.56 12.08 -17.52
CA PRO A 153 -20.82 12.75 -17.23
C PRO A 153 -21.46 12.28 -15.92
N VAL A 154 -21.20 11.03 -15.52
CA VAL A 154 -21.63 10.45 -14.25
C VAL A 154 -20.47 9.69 -13.63
N TYR A 155 -20.25 9.92 -12.34
CA TYR A 155 -19.29 9.17 -11.53
C TYR A 155 -19.81 8.92 -10.13
N ARG A 156 -19.31 7.85 -9.52
CA ARG A 156 -19.53 7.50 -8.12
C ARG A 156 -18.43 8.12 -7.26
N ASP A 157 -18.85 8.94 -6.30
CA ASP A 157 -18.01 9.52 -5.25
C ASP A 157 -18.68 9.29 -3.90
N GLU A 158 -18.09 8.43 -3.07
CA GLU A 158 -18.66 8.08 -1.77
C GLU A 158 -18.18 8.99 -0.64
N GLN A 159 -17.25 9.91 -0.90
CA GLN A 159 -16.80 10.92 0.06
C GLN A 159 -16.59 10.35 1.49
N LYS A 160 -17.35 10.83 2.47
CA LYS A 160 -17.24 10.41 3.88
C LYS A 160 -18.32 9.41 4.30
N LEU A 161 -19.06 8.82 3.36
CA LEU A 161 -20.19 7.94 3.67
C LEU A 161 -19.81 6.73 4.51
N ILE A 162 -18.55 6.27 4.48
CA ILE A 162 -18.12 5.14 5.33
C ILE A 162 -18.14 5.50 6.82
N LEU A 163 -17.88 6.76 7.16
CA LEU A 163 -17.93 7.24 8.53
C LEU A 163 -19.38 7.30 9.03
N ASP A 164 -20.29 7.70 8.13
CA ASP A 164 -21.72 7.71 8.40
C ASP A 164 -22.25 6.28 8.55
N ASP A 165 -21.80 5.35 7.71
CA ASP A 165 -22.18 3.94 7.77
C ASP A 165 -21.67 3.24 9.04
N ILE A 166 -20.47 3.57 9.51
CA ILE A 166 -19.97 3.11 10.82
C ILE A 166 -20.90 3.62 11.93
N ALA A 167 -21.23 4.92 11.95
CA ALA A 167 -22.11 5.48 12.96
C ALA A 167 -23.53 4.88 12.92
N ASN A 168 -24.08 4.68 11.72
CA ASN A 168 -25.39 4.07 11.51
C ASN A 168 -25.43 2.62 11.98
N PHE A 169 -24.34 1.86 11.77
CA PHE A 169 -24.21 0.51 12.29
C PHE A 169 -24.19 0.48 13.83
N LEU A 170 -23.44 1.37 14.47
CA LEU A 170 -23.42 1.43 15.94
C LEU A 170 -24.78 1.89 16.51
N LEU A 171 -25.44 2.85 15.88
CA LEU A 171 -26.80 3.27 16.22
C LEU A 171 -27.81 2.12 16.09
N PHE A 172 -27.68 1.32 15.03
CA PHE A 172 -28.49 0.12 14.86
C PHE A 172 -28.37 -0.84 16.06
N LEU A 173 -27.14 -1.10 16.52
CA LEU A 173 -26.88 -2.00 17.66
C LEU A 173 -27.32 -1.42 19.01
N ARG A 174 -27.38 -0.09 19.15
CA ARG A 174 -27.94 0.53 20.36
C ARG A 174 -29.42 0.20 20.52
N ASP A 175 -30.16 0.24 19.40
CA ASP A 175 -31.61 0.16 19.40
C ASP A 175 -32.13 -1.28 19.26
N GLN A 176 -31.27 -2.22 18.85
CA GLN A 176 -31.64 -3.61 18.56
C GLN A 176 -30.60 -4.59 19.06
N GLU A 177 -31.04 -5.58 19.83
CA GLU A 177 -30.22 -6.72 20.18
C GLU A 177 -30.09 -7.66 18.96
N VAL A 178 -28.85 -8.03 18.62
CA VAL A 178 -28.57 -8.84 17.43
C VAL A 178 -28.01 -10.19 17.85
N MET A 179 -28.81 -11.24 17.64
CA MET A 179 -28.35 -12.61 17.78
C MET A 179 -27.41 -12.98 16.62
N LEU A 180 -26.35 -13.69 16.97
CA LEU A 180 -25.37 -14.26 16.06
C LEU A 180 -25.57 -15.78 15.93
N THR A 181 -25.09 -16.33 14.83
CA THR A 181 -24.98 -17.78 14.63
C THR A 181 -23.83 -18.36 15.47
N SER A 182 -23.68 -19.69 15.47
CA SER A 182 -22.53 -20.37 16.06
C SER A 182 -21.18 -19.93 15.49
N ASP A 183 -21.17 -19.38 14.28
CA ASP A 183 -19.97 -18.90 13.59
C ASP A 183 -19.77 -17.38 13.78
N ASN A 184 -20.48 -16.78 14.74
CA ASN A 184 -20.48 -15.35 15.05
C ASN A 184 -20.92 -14.44 13.89
N ALA A 185 -21.72 -14.98 12.94
CA ALA A 185 -22.30 -14.20 11.85
C ALA A 185 -23.74 -13.77 12.16
N MET A 186 -24.17 -12.61 11.68
CA MET A 186 -25.56 -12.17 11.79
C MET A 186 -26.47 -13.06 10.95
N TYR A 187 -27.65 -13.38 11.49
CA TYR A 187 -28.71 -14.00 10.70
C TYR A 187 -29.14 -13.10 9.53
N LYS A 188 -29.59 -13.72 8.43
CA LYS A 188 -29.94 -13.04 7.17
C LYS A 188 -30.87 -11.83 7.36
N ARG A 189 -31.86 -11.93 8.26
CA ARG A 189 -32.82 -10.84 8.51
C ARG A 189 -32.14 -9.64 9.16
N SER A 190 -31.34 -9.86 10.20
CA SER A 190 -30.60 -8.80 10.89
C SER A 190 -29.57 -8.16 9.96
N LEU A 191 -28.84 -8.97 9.19
CA LEU A 191 -27.90 -8.48 8.17
C LEU A 191 -28.61 -7.57 7.16
N GLN A 192 -29.75 -8.00 6.60
CA GLN A 192 -30.50 -7.18 5.64
C GLN A 192 -30.94 -5.85 6.27
N GLN A 193 -31.45 -5.87 7.50
CA GLN A 193 -31.86 -4.65 8.20
C GLN A 193 -30.71 -3.68 8.43
N VAL A 194 -29.50 -4.18 8.69
CA VAL A 194 -28.29 -3.34 8.78
C VAL A 194 -27.95 -2.74 7.41
N LEU A 195 -27.87 -3.58 6.37
CA LEU A 195 -27.50 -3.15 5.01
C LEU A 195 -28.48 -2.12 4.44
N ASP A 196 -29.77 -2.26 4.73
CA ASP A 196 -30.82 -1.32 4.30
C ASP A 196 -30.68 0.08 4.94
N ARG A 197 -29.96 0.21 6.07
CA ARG A 197 -29.69 1.50 6.74
C ARG A 197 -28.41 2.18 6.27
N LEU A 198 -27.54 1.48 5.55
CA LEU A 198 -26.30 2.06 5.06
C LEU A 198 -26.56 2.97 3.87
N ALA A 199 -25.81 4.05 3.77
CA ALA A 199 -25.86 4.97 2.65
C ALA A 199 -25.43 4.29 1.34
N VAL A 200 -24.46 3.38 1.43
CA VAL A 200 -24.00 2.57 0.30
C VAL A 200 -24.63 1.19 0.37
N ARG A 201 -25.51 0.90 -0.58
CA ARG A 201 -26.20 -0.39 -0.65
C ARG A 201 -25.25 -1.49 -1.15
N GLU A 202 -25.25 -2.61 -0.43
CA GLU A 202 -24.58 -3.85 -0.82
C GLU A 202 -25.58 -5.00 -0.72
N GLU A 203 -25.45 -5.97 -1.62
CA GLU A 203 -26.25 -7.20 -1.58
C GLU A 203 -25.62 -8.23 -0.64
N PRO A 204 -26.41 -8.96 0.17
CA PRO A 204 -25.90 -10.06 0.98
C PRO A 204 -25.13 -11.10 0.17
N VAL A 205 -24.17 -11.75 0.81
CA VAL A 205 -23.41 -12.83 0.18
C VAL A 205 -24.33 -14.02 -0.18
N GLY A 206 -24.27 -14.47 -1.43
CA GLY A 206 -25.02 -15.65 -1.90
C GLY A 206 -24.46 -16.96 -1.34
N LYS A 207 -25.33 -17.92 -0.99
CA LYS A 207 -24.98 -19.20 -0.33
C LYS A 207 -24.04 -20.12 -1.13
N THR A 208 -23.94 -19.95 -2.44
CA THR A 208 -23.15 -20.81 -3.34
C THR A 208 -21.93 -20.11 -3.94
N ALA A 209 -21.72 -18.83 -3.62
CA ALA A 209 -20.59 -18.08 -4.13
C ALA A 209 -19.36 -18.43 -3.30
N TRP A 210 -18.45 -19.24 -3.86
CA TRP A 210 -17.10 -19.38 -3.31
C TRP A 210 -16.47 -17.98 -3.19
N ARG A 211 -16.22 -17.53 -1.96
CA ARG A 211 -15.64 -16.21 -1.67
C ARG A 211 -14.33 -16.32 -0.92
N PHE A 212 -13.40 -15.49 -1.35
CA PHE A 212 -12.12 -15.25 -0.73
C PHE A 212 -11.93 -13.74 -0.61
N GLY A 213 -11.29 -13.28 0.46
CA GLY A 213 -11.00 -11.86 0.72
C GLY A 213 -10.42 -11.67 2.12
N TYR A 214 -10.38 -10.42 2.57
CA TYR A 214 -9.54 -10.02 3.70
C TYR A 214 -10.37 -9.47 4.85
N GLY A 215 -9.98 -9.81 6.07
CA GLY A 215 -10.77 -9.55 7.26
C GLY A 215 -11.42 -10.80 7.82
N ARG A 216 -11.96 -10.69 9.02
CA ARG A 216 -12.51 -11.82 9.77
C ARG A 216 -13.86 -12.23 9.21
N MET A 217 -14.71 -11.25 8.90
CA MET A 217 -16.10 -11.49 8.47
C MET A 217 -16.31 -11.45 6.95
N PHE A 218 -15.24 -11.47 6.15
CA PHE A 218 -15.31 -11.29 4.70
C PHE A 218 -16.15 -12.37 4.00
N ARG A 219 -16.13 -13.59 4.53
CA ARG A 219 -16.90 -14.72 3.97
C ARG A 219 -18.41 -14.54 4.18
N GLU A 220 -18.78 -13.90 5.28
CA GLU A 220 -20.18 -13.79 5.73
C GLU A 220 -20.83 -12.50 5.23
N TYR A 221 -20.05 -11.44 5.08
CA TYR A 221 -20.54 -10.10 4.77
C TYR A 221 -20.01 -9.54 3.44
N PRO A 222 -20.75 -8.59 2.82
CA PRO A 222 -20.27 -7.85 1.66
C PRO A 222 -18.98 -7.06 1.94
N ASN A 223 -18.28 -6.60 0.91
CA ASN A 223 -16.90 -6.11 1.04
C ASN A 223 -16.79 -4.90 1.98
N ARG A 224 -17.64 -3.88 1.77
CA ARG A 224 -17.61 -2.66 2.58
C ARG A 224 -18.15 -2.93 3.97
N PHE A 225 -19.28 -3.63 4.10
CA PHE A 225 -19.84 -3.92 5.42
C PHE A 225 -18.94 -4.84 6.26
N SER A 226 -18.28 -5.84 5.66
CA SER A 226 -17.27 -6.66 6.36
C SER A 226 -16.15 -5.79 6.93
N PHE A 227 -15.69 -4.80 6.17
CA PHE A 227 -14.66 -3.88 6.62
C PHE A 227 -15.13 -2.99 7.78
N ILE A 228 -16.35 -2.46 7.70
CA ILE A 228 -16.98 -1.68 8.79
C ILE A 228 -17.08 -2.51 10.06
N TYR A 229 -17.57 -3.74 9.92
CA TYR A 229 -17.73 -4.67 11.03
C TYR A 229 -16.40 -4.96 11.72
N ASP A 230 -15.37 -5.30 10.94
CA ASP A 230 -14.04 -5.54 11.47
C ASP A 230 -13.45 -4.27 12.11
N TYR A 231 -13.63 -3.09 11.49
CA TYR A 231 -13.19 -1.83 12.08
C TYR A 231 -13.80 -1.61 13.47
N CYS A 232 -15.13 -1.77 13.60
CA CYS A 232 -15.82 -1.61 14.88
C CYS A 232 -15.33 -2.63 15.92
N TYR A 233 -15.10 -3.88 15.50
CA TYR A 233 -14.64 -4.94 16.40
C TYR A 233 -13.22 -4.68 16.91
N TYR A 234 -12.28 -4.38 16.01
CA TYR A 234 -10.87 -4.17 16.37
C TYR A 234 -10.61 -2.86 17.12
N ASN A 235 -11.51 -1.89 17.04
CA ASN A 235 -11.46 -0.66 17.83
C ASN A 235 -12.31 -0.74 19.11
N ASP A 236 -12.69 -1.95 19.55
CA ASP A 236 -13.47 -2.22 20.76
C ASP A 236 -14.77 -1.40 20.82
N LEU A 237 -15.44 -1.19 19.68
CA LEU A 237 -16.76 -0.52 19.60
C LEU A 237 -17.91 -1.53 19.70
N VAL A 238 -17.66 -2.78 19.30
CA VAL A 238 -18.62 -3.89 19.35
C VAL A 238 -17.96 -5.13 19.92
N THR A 239 -18.76 -6.01 20.52
CA THR A 239 -18.33 -7.30 21.07
C THR A 239 -19.30 -8.41 20.67
N GLU A 240 -18.78 -9.63 20.62
CA GLU A 240 -19.50 -10.84 20.26
C GLU A 240 -19.45 -11.80 21.45
N HIS A 241 -20.36 -11.63 22.40
CA HIS A 241 -20.34 -12.40 23.64
C HIS A 241 -21.64 -13.19 23.78
N HIS A 242 -21.54 -14.48 24.13
CA HIS A 242 -22.68 -15.39 24.22
C HIS A 242 -23.58 -15.38 22.96
N GLN A 243 -22.98 -15.31 21.77
CA GLN A 243 -23.70 -15.22 20.48
C GLN A 243 -24.62 -14.00 20.36
N VAL A 244 -24.30 -12.93 21.07
CA VAL A 244 -24.95 -11.63 20.92
C VAL A 244 -23.92 -10.62 20.47
N LEU A 245 -24.26 -9.88 19.42
CA LEU A 245 -23.52 -8.71 18.99
C LEU A 245 -24.08 -7.50 19.72
N ALA A 246 -23.22 -6.86 20.52
CA ALA A 246 -23.59 -5.71 21.33
C ALA A 246 -22.54 -4.61 21.24
N LEU A 247 -22.93 -3.38 21.58
CA LEU A 247 -21.99 -2.30 21.82
C LEU A 247 -21.17 -2.58 23.08
N THR A 248 -19.90 -2.21 23.05
CA THR A 248 -19.07 -2.10 24.26
C THR A 248 -19.38 -0.79 24.99
N GLU A 249 -18.76 -0.56 26.16
CA GLU A 249 -18.83 0.74 26.83
C GLU A 249 -18.29 1.88 25.94
N GLN A 250 -17.22 1.62 25.21
CA GLN A 250 -16.63 2.58 24.28
C GLN A 250 -17.56 2.84 23.09
N GLY A 251 -18.17 1.79 22.52
CA GLY A 251 -19.15 1.92 21.45
C GLY A 251 -20.39 2.71 21.86
N LEU A 252 -20.91 2.45 23.07
CA LEU A 252 -22.06 3.17 23.61
C LEU A 252 -21.74 4.65 23.84
N THR A 253 -20.57 4.95 24.41
CA THR A 253 -20.09 6.33 24.59
C THR A 253 -19.97 7.04 23.25
N ARG A 254 -19.35 6.40 22.25
CA ARG A 254 -19.20 6.94 20.90
C ARG A 254 -20.53 7.33 20.27
N VAL A 255 -21.55 6.47 20.40
CA VAL A 255 -22.90 6.72 19.89
C VAL A 255 -23.57 7.88 20.63
N ASN A 256 -23.47 7.93 21.96
CA ASN A 256 -24.11 8.97 22.78
C ASN A 256 -23.51 10.36 22.56
N GLU A 257 -22.21 10.44 22.30
CA GLU A 257 -21.51 11.68 21.96
C GLU A 257 -21.79 12.14 20.52
N GLY A 258 -22.38 11.28 19.67
CA GLY A 258 -22.59 11.56 18.25
C GLY A 258 -21.27 11.70 17.47
N GLY A 259 -20.18 11.13 18.00
CA GLY A 259 -18.85 11.22 17.41
C GLY A 259 -18.77 10.39 16.13
N LYS A 260 -18.16 10.97 15.08
CA LYS A 260 -17.78 10.23 13.86
C LYS A 260 -16.31 9.84 13.92
N GLU A 261 -16.00 8.72 13.28
CA GLU A 261 -14.62 8.26 13.13
C GLU A 261 -13.77 9.24 12.32
N ASP A 262 -12.46 9.24 12.60
CA ASP A 262 -11.48 9.98 11.80
C ASP A 262 -11.17 9.19 10.51
N PRO A 263 -11.34 9.77 9.30
CA PRO A 263 -11.04 9.09 8.04
C PRO A 263 -9.59 8.61 7.94
N VAL A 264 -8.63 9.27 8.62
CA VAL A 264 -7.24 8.82 8.67
C VAL A 264 -7.11 7.50 9.43
N GLN A 265 -7.83 7.34 10.55
CA GLN A 265 -7.80 6.09 11.32
C GLN A 265 -8.46 4.94 10.56
N VAL A 266 -9.58 5.20 9.87
CA VAL A 266 -10.25 4.20 9.03
C VAL A 266 -9.33 3.76 7.88
N TYR A 267 -8.64 4.70 7.21
CA TYR A 267 -7.64 4.38 6.19
C TYR A 267 -6.45 3.59 6.75
N ARG A 268 -5.92 3.99 7.90
CA ARG A 268 -4.82 3.27 8.58
C ARG A 268 -5.24 1.85 8.93
N PHE A 269 -6.46 1.65 9.38
CA PHE A 269 -7.01 0.32 9.66
C PHE A 269 -7.07 -0.55 8.40
N TRP A 270 -7.56 0.00 7.27
CA TRP A 270 -7.54 -0.70 5.98
C TRP A 270 -6.13 -1.14 5.58
N LEU A 271 -5.14 -0.25 5.65
CA LEU A 271 -3.74 -0.60 5.38
C LEU A 271 -3.27 -1.75 6.28
N ARG A 272 -3.52 -1.69 7.58
CA ARG A 272 -3.11 -2.72 8.54
C ARG A 272 -3.81 -4.06 8.29
N LEU A 273 -5.07 -4.04 7.89
CA LEU A 273 -5.87 -5.25 7.67
C LEU A 273 -5.44 -5.94 6.37
N TYR A 274 -5.13 -5.16 5.33
CA TYR A 274 -4.89 -5.68 3.98
C TYR A 274 -3.41 -5.87 3.65
N LYS A 275 -2.46 -5.33 4.44
CA LYS A 275 -1.01 -5.43 4.13
C LYS A 275 -0.43 -6.84 4.17
N GLY A 276 -1.06 -7.77 4.90
CA GLY A 276 -0.64 -9.18 4.91
C GLY A 276 -0.93 -9.83 3.54
N PRO A 277 -2.19 -9.82 3.08
CA PRO A 277 -2.59 -10.28 1.75
C PRO A 277 -1.96 -9.52 0.58
N ILE A 278 -1.83 -8.19 0.71
CA ILE A 278 -1.28 -7.31 -0.33
C ILE A 278 0.02 -6.67 0.21
N PRO A 279 1.18 -7.31 0.01
CA PRO A 279 2.45 -6.69 0.34
C PRO A 279 2.60 -5.33 -0.35
N HIS A 280 3.11 -4.34 0.37
CA HIS A 280 3.35 -2.97 -0.14
C HIS A 280 2.08 -2.25 -0.64
N LEU A 281 0.89 -2.59 -0.10
CA LEU A 281 -0.37 -1.90 -0.38
C LEU A 281 -0.25 -0.37 -0.30
N GLN A 282 0.45 0.13 0.72
CA GLN A 282 0.68 1.56 0.88
C GLN A 282 1.41 2.17 -0.33
N SER A 283 2.41 1.48 -0.88
CA SER A 283 3.12 1.93 -2.09
C SER A 283 2.19 1.98 -3.30
N ILE A 284 1.27 1.01 -3.45
CA ILE A 284 0.27 1.02 -4.52
C ILE A 284 -0.69 2.22 -4.37
N ALA A 285 -1.16 2.51 -3.15
CA ALA A 285 -1.99 3.70 -2.90
C ALA A 285 -1.24 5.01 -3.21
N GLN A 286 0.06 5.09 -2.89
CA GLN A 286 0.91 6.23 -3.25
C GLN A 286 1.07 6.39 -4.76
N TRP A 287 1.18 5.30 -5.52
CA TRP A 287 1.21 5.36 -6.98
C TRP A 287 -0.12 5.82 -7.56
N LEU A 288 -1.25 5.30 -7.07
CA LEU A 288 -2.58 5.76 -7.47
C LEU A 288 -2.75 7.26 -7.22
N ASN A 289 -2.35 7.77 -6.05
CA ASN A 289 -2.35 9.20 -5.74
C ASN A 289 -1.53 10.05 -6.73
N ARG A 290 -0.38 9.52 -7.20
CA ARG A 290 0.48 10.22 -8.15
C ARG A 290 -0.07 10.20 -9.58
N LEU A 291 -0.53 9.03 -10.03
CA LEU A 291 -0.91 8.76 -11.42
C LEU A 291 -2.35 9.19 -11.74
N CYS A 292 -3.23 9.21 -10.74
CA CYS A 292 -4.67 9.43 -10.94
C CYS A 292 -5.13 10.79 -10.39
N LYS A 293 -4.30 11.85 -10.50
CA LYS A 293 -4.70 13.21 -10.09
C LYS A 293 -5.80 13.78 -10.99
N GLY A 294 -5.70 13.49 -12.29
CA GLY A 294 -6.77 13.68 -13.27
C GLY A 294 -7.53 12.38 -13.52
N TRP A 295 -8.59 12.47 -14.30
CA TRP A 295 -9.28 11.28 -14.80
C TRP A 295 -8.37 10.50 -15.75
N VAL A 296 -8.27 9.20 -15.49
CA VAL A 296 -7.47 8.25 -16.29
C VAL A 296 -8.26 6.97 -16.48
N THR A 297 -8.02 6.26 -17.59
CA THR A 297 -8.67 4.97 -17.83
C THR A 297 -8.17 3.92 -16.83
N PHE A 298 -9.08 3.09 -16.29
CA PHE A 298 -8.69 2.04 -15.36
C PHE A 298 -7.83 0.97 -16.03
N ASP A 299 -8.02 0.72 -17.33
CA ASP A 299 -7.18 -0.20 -18.10
C ASP A 299 -5.72 0.23 -18.15
N SER A 300 -5.46 1.52 -18.32
CA SER A 300 -4.09 2.04 -18.32
C SER A 300 -3.45 1.97 -16.92
N VAL A 301 -4.23 2.19 -15.86
CA VAL A 301 -3.79 1.95 -14.46
C VAL A 301 -3.41 0.48 -14.26
N LYS A 302 -4.21 -0.47 -14.77
CA LYS A 302 -3.88 -1.91 -14.70
C LYS A 302 -2.54 -2.20 -15.36
N ARG A 303 -2.31 -1.72 -16.59
CA ARG A 303 -1.03 -1.92 -17.29
C ARG A 303 0.18 -1.44 -16.47
N ALA A 304 0.03 -0.30 -15.77
CA ALA A 304 1.08 0.28 -14.95
C ALA A 304 1.31 -0.45 -13.62
N LEU A 305 0.24 -0.81 -12.89
CA LEU A 305 0.34 -1.22 -11.48
C LEU A 305 0.17 -2.72 -11.22
N VAL A 306 -0.55 -3.47 -12.08
CA VAL A 306 -0.67 -4.93 -11.95
C VAL A 306 0.71 -5.62 -11.89
N PRO A 307 1.73 -5.23 -12.67
CA PRO A 307 3.06 -5.81 -12.55
C PRO A 307 3.69 -5.69 -11.17
N LEU A 308 3.21 -4.79 -10.30
CA LEU A 308 3.71 -4.58 -8.94
C LEU A 308 2.93 -5.37 -7.87
N ILE A 309 1.85 -6.06 -8.25
CA ILE A 309 0.93 -6.72 -7.33
C ILE A 309 1.13 -8.23 -7.38
N ARG A 310 1.43 -8.81 -6.21
CA ARG A 310 1.62 -10.25 -6.07
C ARG A 310 0.25 -10.94 -6.00
N PRO A 311 0.02 -12.05 -6.73
CA PRO A 311 -1.18 -12.86 -6.53
C PRO A 311 -1.22 -13.40 -5.09
N PHE A 312 -2.41 -13.57 -4.55
CA PHE A 312 -2.60 -14.03 -3.17
C PHE A 312 -3.72 -15.06 -3.10
N TYR A 313 -3.36 -16.32 -2.83
CA TYR A 313 -4.27 -17.47 -2.92
C TYR A 313 -5.04 -17.49 -4.25
N TYR A 314 -6.34 -17.18 -4.22
CA TYR A 314 -7.24 -17.20 -5.38
C TYR A 314 -7.39 -15.84 -6.05
N ASP A 315 -6.88 -14.77 -5.43
CA ASP A 315 -6.92 -13.43 -6.00
C ASP A 315 -5.78 -13.26 -7.03
N THR A 316 -6.16 -12.87 -8.24
CA THR A 316 -5.22 -12.48 -9.29
C THR A 316 -4.75 -11.04 -9.07
N PRO A 317 -3.61 -10.61 -9.62
CA PRO A 317 -3.16 -9.23 -9.50
C PRO A 317 -4.21 -8.21 -9.95
N ASP A 318 -4.96 -8.52 -11.02
CA ASP A 318 -6.09 -7.71 -11.49
C ASP A 318 -7.24 -7.65 -10.48
N SER A 319 -7.67 -8.79 -9.91
CA SER A 319 -8.75 -8.80 -8.91
C SER A 319 -8.36 -8.06 -7.64
N ILE A 320 -7.09 -8.14 -7.23
CA ILE A 320 -6.54 -7.38 -6.11
C ILE A 320 -6.63 -5.88 -6.40
N LEU A 321 -6.08 -5.43 -7.52
CA LEU A 321 -6.09 -4.01 -7.88
C LEU A 321 -7.51 -3.47 -7.96
N GLU A 322 -8.42 -4.22 -8.59
CA GLU A 322 -9.79 -3.78 -8.80
C GLU A 322 -10.63 -3.79 -7.52
N GLN A 323 -10.72 -4.94 -6.85
CA GLN A 323 -11.70 -5.18 -5.78
C GLN A 323 -11.15 -4.84 -4.40
N ARG A 324 -9.85 -5.02 -4.19
CA ARG A 324 -9.22 -4.88 -2.86
C ARG A 324 -8.52 -3.54 -2.68
N VAL A 325 -8.09 -2.93 -3.78
CA VAL A 325 -7.45 -1.62 -3.76
C VAL A 325 -8.41 -0.54 -4.25
N VAL A 326 -8.77 -0.52 -5.53
CA VAL A 326 -9.53 0.60 -6.12
C VAL A 326 -10.94 0.69 -5.54
N GLN A 327 -11.68 -0.41 -5.47
CA GLN A 327 -13.02 -0.40 -4.89
C GLN A 327 -13.01 0.00 -3.41
N MET A 328 -12.06 -0.50 -2.63
CA MET A 328 -11.94 -0.11 -1.22
C MET A 328 -11.50 1.34 -1.04
N MET A 329 -10.59 1.84 -1.85
CA MET A 329 -10.22 3.26 -1.84
C MET A 329 -11.40 4.17 -2.21
N MET A 330 -12.30 3.73 -3.11
CA MET A 330 -13.56 4.46 -3.35
C MET A 330 -14.44 4.43 -2.11
N HIS A 331 -14.60 3.27 -1.47
CA HIS A 331 -15.37 3.13 -0.24
C HIS A 331 -14.85 4.03 0.90
N LEU A 332 -13.53 4.20 0.97
CA LEU A 332 -12.86 5.08 1.92
C LEU A 332 -12.91 6.57 1.53
N GLY A 333 -13.52 6.93 0.40
CA GLY A 333 -13.61 8.31 -0.08
C GLY A 333 -12.36 8.84 -0.77
N LEU A 334 -11.39 7.98 -1.03
CA LEU A 334 -10.07 8.37 -1.51
C LEU A 334 -10.03 8.51 -3.04
N LEU A 335 -10.94 7.84 -3.74
CA LEU A 335 -11.06 7.93 -5.20
C LEU A 335 -12.50 7.89 -5.67
N ARG A 336 -12.70 8.30 -6.92
CA ARG A 336 -13.96 8.27 -7.66
C ARG A 336 -13.82 7.32 -8.84
N ILE A 337 -14.95 6.71 -9.21
CA ILE A 337 -15.04 5.82 -10.37
C ILE A 337 -16.16 6.34 -11.24
N GLY A 338 -15.86 6.60 -12.51
CA GLY A 338 -16.88 6.92 -13.51
C GLY A 338 -16.79 5.99 -14.72
N GLU A 339 -17.69 6.23 -15.67
CA GLU A 339 -17.72 5.53 -16.96
C GLU A 339 -17.70 6.58 -18.07
N GLU A 340 -16.81 6.36 -19.04
CA GLU A 340 -16.67 7.16 -20.25
C GLU A 340 -17.08 6.30 -21.46
N GLU A 341 -17.84 6.87 -22.40
CA GLU A 341 -18.42 6.15 -23.54
C GLU A 341 -17.39 5.41 -24.41
N ARG A 342 -16.16 5.94 -24.50
CA ARG A 342 -15.10 5.40 -25.36
C ARG A 342 -14.00 4.67 -24.59
N GLY A 343 -13.65 5.16 -23.39
CA GLY A 343 -12.55 4.67 -22.56
C GLY A 343 -12.95 3.64 -21.51
N GLY A 344 -14.25 3.37 -21.34
CA GLY A 344 -14.77 2.47 -20.32
C GLY A 344 -14.65 3.07 -18.93
N ARG A 345 -14.26 2.26 -17.94
CA ARG A 345 -14.13 2.70 -16.55
C ARG A 345 -12.96 3.68 -16.39
N VAL A 346 -13.23 4.84 -15.79
CA VAL A 346 -12.23 5.86 -15.47
C VAL A 346 -12.16 6.10 -13.97
N ILE A 347 -10.99 6.48 -13.46
CA ILE A 347 -10.78 6.73 -12.03
C ILE A 347 -10.02 8.04 -11.79
N GLN A 348 -10.26 8.63 -10.63
CA GLN A 348 -9.56 9.83 -10.15
C GLN A 348 -9.45 9.81 -8.62
N VAL A 349 -8.28 10.12 -8.08
CA VAL A 349 -8.06 10.32 -6.64
C VAL A 349 -8.63 11.67 -6.20
N THR A 350 -9.38 11.69 -5.11
CA THR A 350 -10.00 12.91 -4.58
C THR A 350 -8.95 13.78 -3.87
N LYS A 351 -9.24 15.09 -3.71
CA LYS A 351 -8.39 15.98 -2.89
C LYS A 351 -8.24 15.48 -1.45
N LEU A 352 -9.34 14.97 -0.88
CA LEU A 352 -9.34 14.34 0.45
C LEU A 352 -8.44 13.10 0.45
N GLY A 353 -8.60 12.23 -0.55
CA GLY A 353 -7.79 11.03 -0.72
C GLY A 353 -6.30 11.32 -0.79
N SER A 354 -5.92 12.31 -1.61
CA SER A 354 -4.53 12.75 -1.74
C SER A 354 -3.95 13.20 -0.40
N SER A 355 -4.66 14.03 0.36
CA SER A 355 -4.23 14.49 1.69
C SER A 355 -4.07 13.34 2.70
N ILE A 356 -5.00 12.37 2.71
CA ILE A 356 -4.96 11.23 3.63
C ILE A 356 -3.82 10.28 3.26
N ILE A 357 -3.65 9.95 1.98
CA ILE A 357 -2.63 9.03 1.49
C ILE A 357 -1.23 9.59 1.79
N GLU A 358 -0.99 10.89 1.54
CA GLU A 358 0.31 11.53 1.79
C GLU A 358 0.62 11.66 3.29
N GLY A 359 -0.40 11.91 4.11
CA GLY A 359 -0.26 12.09 5.56
C GLY A 359 -0.18 10.81 6.39
N THR A 360 -0.45 9.65 5.81
CA THR A 360 -0.56 8.38 6.57
C THR A 360 0.59 7.43 6.25
N TYR A 361 1.15 6.85 7.31
CA TYR A 361 2.18 5.81 7.22
C TYR A 361 1.89 4.68 8.21
N VAL A 362 1.91 3.44 7.72
CA VAL A 362 1.83 2.21 8.51
C VAL A 362 3.13 1.43 8.34
N PRO A 363 3.96 1.27 9.39
CA PRO A 363 5.11 0.39 9.37
C PRO A 363 4.72 -1.08 9.09
N ASP A 364 5.59 -1.80 8.39
CA ASP A 364 5.37 -3.22 8.06
C ASP A 364 5.18 -4.08 9.33
N GLU A 365 5.86 -3.74 10.43
CA GLU A 365 5.80 -4.46 11.71
C GLU A 365 4.51 -4.21 12.52
N GLU A 366 3.76 -3.13 12.23
CA GLU A 366 2.59 -2.75 13.03
C GLU A 366 1.40 -3.70 12.82
N LYS A 367 1.19 -4.65 13.73
CA LYS A 367 0.09 -5.61 13.61
C LYS A 367 -1.25 -5.00 14.05
N ILE A 368 -2.36 -5.55 13.56
CA ILE A 368 -3.65 -5.36 14.21
C ILE A 368 -3.65 -6.27 15.45
N VAL A 369 -3.90 -5.67 16.61
CA VAL A 369 -3.99 -6.38 17.90
C VAL A 369 -5.45 -6.73 18.13
N LEU A 370 -5.74 -7.96 18.54
CA LEU A 370 -7.11 -8.33 18.89
C LEU A 370 -7.48 -7.72 20.25
N PRO A 371 -8.72 -7.28 20.48
CA PRO A 371 -9.13 -6.71 21.76
C PRO A 371 -8.85 -7.62 22.97
N PHE A 372 -8.84 -8.94 22.76
CA PHE A 372 -8.54 -9.93 23.81
C PHE A 372 -7.06 -10.10 24.14
N ASP A 373 -6.14 -9.64 23.29
CA ASP A 373 -4.70 -9.73 23.57
C ASP A 373 -4.24 -8.77 24.68
N ASN A 374 -5.11 -7.84 25.10
CA ASN A 374 -4.85 -6.82 26.12
C ASN A 374 -5.57 -7.06 27.46
N ARG A 375 -6.22 -8.21 27.67
CA ARG A 375 -6.92 -8.55 28.93
C ARG A 375 -6.18 -9.57 29.78
#